data_AF-A0A2C9DPM2-F1
#
_entry.id   AF-A0A2C9DPM2-F1
#
_cell.length_a   1.000
_cell.length_b   1.000
_cell.length_c   1.000
_cell.angle_alpha   90.00
_cell.angle_beta   90.00
_cell.angle_gamma   90.00
#
_symmetry.space_group_name_H-M   'P 1'
#
loop_
_entity.id
_entity.type
_entity.pdbx_description
1 polymer ?
#
loop_
_entity_poly.entity_id
_entity_poly.type
_entity_poly.pdbx_seq_one_letter_code
_entity_poly.pdbx_strand_id
1 'polypeptide(L)'
;SLALVMLSMIFLISNYNMMNFIIYQNYLWFIIMLFPLSIVWFSSSLAETNRTPFDFAEGESELVSGFNVEYSSGGFALIFLAEYASILFMSMLFVLMFLGGNVYSFMFYIKLMMISFLFIWVRGT
;
A
#
# COMPACT_ATOMS: atom_id res chain seq x y z
N SER A 1 11.25 6.46 -4.81
CA SER A 1 11.74 5.06 -4.64
C SER A 1 10.71 4.06 -5.14
N LEU A 2 9.42 4.24 -4.86
CA LEU A 2 8.33 3.35 -5.28
C LEU A 2 8.33 3.03 -6.78
N ALA A 3 8.48 4.05 -7.64
CA ALA A 3 8.58 3.87 -9.09
C ALA A 3 9.71 2.90 -9.51
N LEU A 4 10.83 2.89 -8.79
CA LEU A 4 11.96 2.02 -9.08
C LEU A 4 11.68 0.56 -8.69
N VAL A 5 10.96 0.36 -7.59
CA VAL A 5 10.51 -0.98 -7.17
C VAL A 5 9.39 -1.50 -8.08
N MET A 6 8.49 -0.63 -8.55
CA MET A 6 7.55 -1.00 -9.62
C MET A 6 8.28 -1.42 -10.88
N LEU A 7 9.29 -0.66 -11.29
CA LEU A 7 10.06 -0.94 -12.50
C LEU A 7 10.79 -2.29 -12.42
N SER A 8 11.37 -2.63 -11.28
CA SER A 8 12.06 -3.93 -11.11
C SER A 8 11.09 -5.10 -11.22
N MET A 9 9.85 -4.95 -10.74
CA MET A 9 8.78 -5.94 -10.89
C MET A 9 8.27 -6.06 -12.33
N ILE A 10 8.11 -4.93 -13.01
CA ILE A 10 7.69 -4.91 -14.42
C ILE A 10 8.76 -5.57 -15.30
N PHE A 11 10.04 -5.36 -14.98
CA PHE A 11 11.13 -6.02 -15.71
C PHE A 11 11.05 -7.54 -15.63
N LEU A 12 10.66 -8.11 -14.48
CA LEU A 12 10.48 -9.56 -14.30
C LEU A 12 9.35 -10.13 -15.16
N ILE A 13 8.28 -9.36 -15.37
CA ILE A 13 7.09 -9.79 -16.13
C ILE A 13 7.20 -9.40 -17.61
N SER A 14 8.12 -8.51 -17.97
CA SER A 14 8.32 -7.93 -19.31
C SER A 14 7.08 -7.24 -19.90
N ASN A 15 6.06 -6.99 -19.08
CA ASN A 15 4.77 -6.42 -19.49
C ASN A 15 4.21 -5.52 -18.38
N TYR A 16 3.44 -4.50 -18.78
CA TYR A 16 2.80 -3.55 -17.86
C TYR A 16 1.39 -3.98 -17.40
N ASN A 17 0.84 -5.06 -17.96
CA ASN A 17 -0.49 -5.51 -17.58
C ASN A 17 -0.47 -6.17 -16.18
N MET A 18 -1.20 -5.59 -15.23
CA MET A 18 -1.28 -6.08 -13.85
C MET A 18 -1.85 -7.50 -13.75
N MET A 19 -2.71 -7.92 -14.69
CA MET A 19 -3.25 -9.29 -14.70
C MET A 19 -2.18 -10.34 -14.98
N ASN A 20 -1.08 -9.98 -15.63
CA ASN A 20 0.01 -10.91 -15.91
C ASN A 20 0.73 -11.34 -14.63
N PHE A 21 0.72 -10.54 -13.56
CA PHE A 21 1.28 -10.92 -12.26
C PHE A 21 0.66 -12.21 -11.72
N ILE A 22 -0.62 -12.45 -12.01
CA ILE A 22 -1.34 -13.66 -11.60
C ILE A 22 -0.71 -14.90 -12.25
N ILE A 23 -0.43 -14.82 -13.55
CA ILE A 23 0.09 -15.94 -14.36
C ILE A 23 1.49 -16.32 -13.88
N TYR A 24 2.37 -15.34 -13.66
CA TYR A 24 3.75 -15.58 -13.23
C TYR A 24 3.86 -16.02 -11.77
N GLN A 25 2.88 -15.73 -10.93
CA GLN A 25 2.87 -16.10 -9.50
C GLN A 25 2.10 -17.39 -9.21
N ASN A 26 1.76 -18.18 -10.23
CA ASN A 26 1.03 -19.44 -10.06
C ASN A 26 1.81 -20.50 -9.25
N TYR A 27 3.13 -20.60 -9.45
CA TYR A 27 3.95 -21.62 -8.78
C TYR A 27 4.59 -21.12 -7.48
N LEU A 28 5.20 -19.93 -7.52
CA LEU A 28 5.85 -19.31 -6.38
C LEU A 28 5.47 -17.84 -6.31
N TRP A 29 5.17 -17.38 -5.10
CA TRP A 29 4.92 -15.96 -4.85
C TRP A 29 6.22 -15.16 -4.90
N PHE A 30 6.13 -13.94 -5.40
CA PHE A 30 7.29 -13.04 -5.52
C PHE A 30 7.83 -12.60 -4.17
N ILE A 31 7.06 -12.67 -3.07
CA ILE A 31 7.62 -12.47 -1.71
C ILE A 31 8.81 -13.39 -1.44
N ILE A 32 8.73 -14.65 -1.87
CA ILE A 32 9.77 -15.64 -1.54
C ILE A 32 11.05 -15.33 -2.31
N MET A 33 10.94 -14.96 -3.59
CA MET A 33 12.11 -14.57 -4.40
C MET A 33 12.66 -13.19 -4.05
N LEU A 34 11.79 -12.23 -3.75
CA LEU A 34 12.10 -10.80 -3.68
C LEU A 34 11.78 -10.25 -2.28
N PHE A 35 12.11 -11.02 -1.25
CA PHE A 35 11.82 -10.65 0.14
C PHE A 35 12.34 -9.24 0.52
N PRO A 36 13.59 -8.84 0.17
CA PRO A 36 14.07 -7.49 0.49
C PRO A 36 13.27 -6.39 -0.21
N LEU A 37 12.89 -6.61 -1.47
CA LEU A 37 12.08 -5.66 -2.24
C LEU A 37 10.67 -5.55 -1.67
N SER A 38 10.11 -6.63 -1.11
CA SER A 38 8.80 -6.57 -0.46
C SER A 38 8.80 -5.68 0.78
N ILE A 39 9.89 -5.68 1.57
CA ILE A 39 10.04 -4.82 2.75
C ILE A 39 10.22 -3.36 2.32
N VAL A 40 11.06 -3.10 1.30
CA VAL A 40 11.27 -1.75 0.76
C VAL A 40 9.98 -1.20 0.16
N TRP A 41 9.20 -2.03 -0.53
CA TRP A 41 7.88 -1.63 -1.00
C TRP A 41 7.00 -1.21 0.17
N PHE A 42 6.88 -2.08 1.19
CA PHE A 42 6.02 -1.83 2.34
C PHE A 42 6.38 -0.52 3.06
N SER A 43 7.67 -0.28 3.34
CA SER A 43 8.12 0.98 3.95
C SER A 43 7.87 2.20 3.07
N SER A 44 8.07 2.07 1.74
CA SER A 44 7.78 3.16 0.80
C SER A 44 6.28 3.47 0.68
N SER A 45 5.42 2.46 0.78
CA SER A 45 3.97 2.64 0.77
C SER A 45 3.43 3.28 2.05
N LEU A 46 4.08 3.03 3.20
CA LEU A 46 3.81 3.76 4.45
C LEU A 46 4.19 5.24 4.34
N ALA A 47 5.33 5.53 3.71
CA ALA A 47 5.77 6.90 3.48
C ALA A 47 4.85 7.67 2.50
N GLU A 48 4.37 7.03 1.43
CA GLU A 48 3.49 7.70 0.45
C GLU A 48 2.08 7.95 0.98
N THR A 49 1.61 7.12 1.92
CA THR A 49 0.33 7.35 2.61
C THR A 49 0.45 8.38 3.74
N ASN A 50 1.62 9.01 3.92
CA ASN A 50 1.91 9.97 4.98
C ASN A 50 1.50 9.44 6.36
N ARG A 51 1.82 8.17 6.66
CA ARG A 51 1.48 7.55 7.96
C ARG A 51 2.69 7.24 8.80
N THR A 52 2.46 7.20 10.12
CA THR A 52 3.48 6.91 11.14
C THR A 52 4.22 5.63 10.79
N PRO A 53 5.56 5.62 10.79
CA PRO A 53 6.49 6.61 11.36
C PRO A 53 6.91 7.77 10.44
N PHE A 54 6.40 7.83 9.20
CA PHE A 54 6.76 8.85 8.21
C PHE A 54 5.75 10.00 8.12
N ASP A 55 4.98 10.20 9.20
CA ASP A 55 3.92 11.20 9.26
C ASP A 55 4.44 12.58 9.69
N PHE A 56 5.34 13.15 8.89
CA PHE A 56 5.92 14.47 9.17
C PHE A 56 4.93 15.61 8.92
N ALA A 57 4.00 15.42 7.98
CA ALA A 57 3.03 16.44 7.61
C ALA A 57 1.95 16.62 8.69
N GLU A 58 1.57 15.55 9.39
CA GLU A 58 0.60 15.57 10.48
C GLU A 58 1.29 15.69 11.86
N GLY A 59 2.52 15.14 12.03
CA GLY A 59 3.30 15.18 13.28
C GLY A 59 3.86 16.53 13.71
N GLU A 60 4.17 17.45 12.78
CA GLU A 60 4.49 18.85 13.16
C GLU A 60 3.23 19.65 13.60
N SER A 61 2.05 19.05 13.46
CA SER A 61 0.75 19.67 13.72
C SER A 61 0.06 19.13 14.97
N GLU A 62 0.76 18.37 15.80
CA GLU A 62 0.27 17.90 17.11
C GLU A 62 -0.06 19.06 18.09
N LEU A 63 0.28 20.31 17.74
CA LEU A 63 -0.19 21.50 18.46
C LEU A 63 -1.46 22.15 17.87
N VAL A 64 -1.80 21.92 16.58
CA VAL A 64 -3.06 22.32 15.90
C VAL A 64 -3.15 21.53 14.58
N SER A 65 -4.16 20.67 14.38
CA SER A 65 -4.31 19.72 13.25
C SER A 65 -4.15 20.35 11.85
N GLY A 66 -2.92 20.34 11.32
CA GLY A 66 -2.36 21.30 10.35
C GLY A 66 -3.31 21.84 9.29
N PHE A 67 -3.28 21.25 8.10
CA PHE A 67 -4.16 21.62 6.97
C PHE A 67 -5.63 21.25 7.20
N ASN A 68 -5.91 20.38 8.17
CA ASN A 68 -7.27 19.94 8.50
C ASN A 68 -8.10 21.06 9.19
N VAL A 69 -7.45 22.09 9.77
CA VAL A 69 -8.16 23.21 10.43
C VAL A 69 -8.91 24.11 9.45
N GLU A 70 -8.43 24.21 8.20
CA GLU A 70 -9.04 25.09 7.19
C GLU A 70 -10.31 24.48 6.57
N TYR A 71 -10.48 23.16 6.68
CA TYR A 71 -11.61 22.45 6.08
C TYR A 71 -12.75 22.27 7.08
N SER A 72 -13.91 22.85 6.75
CA SER A 72 -15.15 22.58 7.46
C SER A 72 -15.64 21.13 7.26
N SER A 73 -16.54 20.69 8.14
CA SER A 73 -17.11 19.33 8.27
C SER A 73 -17.08 18.41 7.03
N GLY A 74 -17.63 18.85 5.88
CA GLY A 74 -17.69 18.03 4.66
C GLY A 74 -16.33 17.84 3.97
N GLY A 75 -15.51 18.89 3.90
CA GLY A 75 -14.16 18.81 3.33
C GLY A 75 -13.24 17.93 4.18
N PHE A 76 -13.37 18.05 5.50
CA PHE A 76 -12.70 17.18 6.46
C PHE A 76 -13.06 15.70 6.20
N ALA A 77 -14.34 15.36 6.07
CA ALA A 77 -14.77 13.98 5.82
C ALA A 77 -14.18 13.39 4.53
N LEU A 78 -14.06 14.19 3.46
CA LEU A 78 -13.47 13.74 2.19
C LEU A 78 -11.97 13.46 2.30
N ILE A 79 -11.24 14.24 3.10
CA ILE A 79 -9.80 14.02 3.32
C ILE A 79 -9.57 12.67 4.02
N PHE A 80 -10.29 12.39 5.12
CA PHE A 80 -10.19 11.08 5.78
C PHE A 80 -10.56 9.94 4.84
N LEU A 81 -11.64 10.10 4.07
CA LEU A 81 -12.06 9.05 3.14
C LEU A 81 -11.00 8.80 2.06
N ALA A 82 -10.36 9.85 1.53
CA ALA A 82 -9.27 9.75 0.58
C ALA A 82 -8.03 9.06 1.17
N GLU A 83 -7.67 9.35 2.42
CA GLU A 83 -6.56 8.68 3.11
C GLU A 83 -6.84 7.19 3.36
N TYR A 84 -8.04 6.83 3.79
CA TYR A 84 -8.37 5.40 3.94
C TYR A 84 -8.46 4.68 2.59
N ALA A 85 -8.94 5.36 1.55
CA ALA A 85 -8.93 4.82 0.20
C ALA A 85 -7.51 4.59 -0.33
N SER A 86 -6.56 5.49 -0.03
CA SER A 86 -5.16 5.32 -0.45
C SER A 86 -4.47 4.14 0.26
N ILE A 87 -4.77 3.91 1.54
CA ILE A 87 -4.29 2.72 2.28
C ILE A 87 -4.81 1.43 1.62
N LEU A 88 -6.11 1.36 1.32
CA LEU A 88 -6.69 0.20 0.66
C LEU A 88 -6.09 -0.01 -0.73
N PHE A 89 -5.89 1.06 -1.50
CA PHE A 89 -5.26 0.99 -2.82
C PHE A 89 -3.82 0.48 -2.76
N MET A 90 -3.00 0.99 -1.85
CA MET A 90 -1.61 0.53 -1.68
C MET A 90 -1.54 -0.92 -1.21
N SER A 91 -2.45 -1.34 -0.32
CA SER A 91 -2.54 -2.73 0.10
C SER A 91 -2.89 -3.67 -1.06
N MET A 92 -3.78 -3.24 -1.96
CA MET A 92 -4.17 -4.00 -3.16
C MET A 92 -2.98 -4.16 -4.12
N LEU A 93 -2.22 -3.08 -4.37
CA LEU A 93 -1.00 -3.15 -5.18
C LEU A 93 0.03 -4.11 -4.59
N PHE A 94 0.21 -4.11 -3.26
CA PHE A 94 1.12 -5.05 -2.61
C PHE A 94 0.65 -6.51 -2.80
N VAL A 95 -0.65 -6.82 -2.61
CA VAL A 95 -1.16 -8.18 -2.86
C VAL A 95 -0.91 -8.62 -4.31
N LEU A 96 -1.23 -7.76 -5.29
CA LEU A 96 -1.08 -8.07 -6.71
C LEU A 96 0.38 -8.36 -7.08
N MET A 97 1.31 -7.54 -6.60
CA MET A 97 2.71 -7.69 -6.97
C MET A 97 3.45 -8.78 -6.22
N PHE A 98 3.04 -9.14 -5.01
CA PHE A 98 3.86 -9.97 -4.14
C PHE A 98 3.22 -11.31 -3.76
N LEU A 99 1.88 -11.39 -3.64
CA LEU A 99 1.17 -12.50 -2.99
C LEU A 99 0.22 -13.29 -3.91
N GLY A 100 0.24 -13.09 -5.21
CA GLY A 100 -0.63 -13.79 -6.16
C GLY A 100 -2.05 -13.22 -6.11
N GLY A 101 -2.29 -12.22 -6.94
CA GLY A 101 -3.55 -11.48 -6.99
C GLY A 101 -4.69 -12.18 -7.71
N ASN A 102 -5.12 -13.35 -7.22
CA ASN A 102 -6.31 -14.04 -7.76
C ASN A 102 -7.59 -13.24 -7.47
N VAL A 103 -7.86 -12.20 -8.25
CA VAL A 103 -8.94 -11.21 -8.04
C VAL A 103 -10.32 -11.87 -7.88
N TYR A 104 -10.57 -12.97 -8.58
CA TYR A 104 -11.85 -13.69 -8.52
C TYR A 104 -12.02 -14.59 -7.29
N SER A 105 -10.95 -14.83 -6.53
CA SER A 105 -10.99 -15.71 -5.36
C SER A 105 -11.29 -14.94 -4.08
N PHE A 106 -12.07 -15.54 -3.18
CA PHE A 106 -12.29 -14.97 -1.83
C PHE A 106 -10.98 -14.77 -1.05
N MET A 107 -9.98 -15.60 -1.34
CA MET A 107 -8.65 -15.51 -0.71
C MET A 107 -7.94 -14.18 -0.98
N PHE A 108 -8.23 -13.53 -2.11
CA PHE A 108 -7.66 -12.21 -2.41
C PHE A 108 -8.13 -11.15 -1.41
N TYR A 109 -9.42 -11.13 -1.08
CA TYR A 109 -9.97 -10.19 -0.11
C TYR A 109 -9.43 -10.43 1.30
N ILE A 110 -9.21 -11.70 1.69
CA ILE A 110 -8.55 -12.02 2.96
C ILE A 110 -7.13 -11.46 2.99
N LYS A 111 -6.33 -11.69 1.93
CA LYS A 111 -4.95 -11.17 1.84
C LYS A 111 -4.92 -9.65 1.90
N LEU A 112 -5.84 -8.98 1.21
CA LEU A 112 -5.98 -7.52 1.24
C LEU A 112 -6.28 -7.03 2.66
N MET A 113 -7.25 -7.65 3.34
CA MET A 113 -7.56 -7.34 4.74
C MET A 113 -6.34 -7.54 5.66
N MET A 114 -5.59 -8.63 5.50
CA MET A 114 -4.39 -8.89 6.30
C MET A 114 -3.32 -7.81 6.11
N ILE A 115 -3.12 -7.30 4.89
CA ILE A 115 -2.16 -6.23 4.65
C ILE A 115 -2.67 -4.89 5.17
N SER A 116 -3.95 -4.58 4.98
CA SER A 116 -4.52 -3.37 5.58
C SER A 116 -4.42 -3.40 7.12
N PHE A 117 -4.54 -4.58 7.73
CA PHE A 117 -4.32 -4.78 9.15
C PHE A 117 -2.85 -4.53 9.53
N LEU A 118 -1.86 -4.94 8.72
CA LEU A 118 -0.45 -4.62 8.95
C LEU A 118 -0.19 -3.11 8.94
N PHE A 119 -0.84 -2.34 8.05
CA PHE A 119 -0.75 -0.86 8.07
C PHE A 119 -1.25 -0.29 9.40
N ILE A 120 -2.36 -0.81 9.92
CA ILE A 120 -2.94 -0.37 11.20
C ILE A 120 -2.05 -0.82 12.37
N TRP A 121 -1.48 -2.02 12.30
CA TRP A 121 -0.64 -2.56 13.36
C TRP A 121 0.67 -1.78 13.51
N VAL A 122 1.33 -1.43 12.41
CA VAL A 122 2.54 -0.59 12.43
C VAL A 122 2.28 0.78 13.06
N ARG A 123 1.05 1.31 12.96
CA ARG A 123 0.66 2.52 13.68
C ARG A 123 0.55 2.31 15.20
N GLY A 124 0.12 1.13 15.63
CA GLY A 124 -0.07 0.80 17.04
C GLY A 124 1.22 0.44 17.79
N THR A 125 2.35 0.36 17.08
CA THR A 125 3.68 0.03 17.60
C THR A 125 4.64 1.19 17.41
#